data_AF-A0A1A8BR41-F1
#
_entry.id   AF-A0A1A8BR41-F1
#
_cell.length_a   1.000
_cell.length_b   1.000
_cell.length_c   1.000
_cell.angle_alpha   90.00
_cell.angle_beta   90.00
_cell.angle_gamma   90.00
#
_symmetry.space_group_name_H-M   'P 1'
#
loop_
_entity.id
_entity.type
_entity.pdbx_description
1 polymer ?
#
loop_
_entity_poly.entity_id
_entity_poly.type
_entity_poly.pdbx_seq_one_letter_code
_entity_poly.pdbx_strand_id
1 'polypeptide(L)'
;MWTCMALLLLSVISASGELQQEDTELRRLPPPGKLDFGYVPAGVYETLAHYEPGPIGILFHLVHAFLHAVQPNAFPHDLMVKLAKDKFGAIQTEYQKAIYYEIGFLVCAAVGLMFIVLVPIVGLFFCMCRCCDNCGGEMHQRQRKNADCRRGLLGTLLFSTSLVITIGVLCAYAANQNLSSQVKNIRRLVNSNMRDLHTFANDTPTQIDYLISQYATAKNKVIYDLDNIGPLLGGRIQQHLDKEVHPALDQVLNMAGAMRETKEALENVSVSLVVLQEGAGKLNFNLSQVRNRINRTLNDPGCHDEESDATTAQLCNSIRLSLSQLQISANFTRLPNVNPQMEKMNNLQKTNLGAIVYKGFSSLNDTPHVVIEQTRSVVNNVQNLMDGIGNNISSFSKGFPVQTCLSNFTIFISHAHAKIEDYYPEIDKMDFYRWIGCITLCCMVVLVLAFNYLGLLCGTLGYDKHASPTTRGCISNTGGTLLMAGVGFSLIFSWVLMGVVTVLFLAGGNMEKLICEPFQTKELFKVVDTPYLIQPEWKNFIPG
;
A
#
# COMPACT_ATOMS: atom_id res chain seq x y z
N MET A 1 12.24 -19.45 41.80
CA MET A 1 10.88 -19.99 41.48
C MET A 1 9.76 -19.09 41.99
N TRP A 2 9.75 -18.67 43.27
CA TRP A 2 8.74 -17.73 43.80
C TRP A 2 8.80 -16.31 43.21
N THR A 3 9.99 -15.85 42.82
CA THR A 3 10.20 -14.53 42.20
C THR A 3 9.64 -14.43 40.77
N CYS A 4 9.64 -15.53 40.00
CA CYS A 4 9.03 -15.55 38.65
C CYS A 4 7.50 -15.54 38.69
N MET A 5 6.88 -16.17 39.70
CA MET A 5 5.43 -16.18 39.90
C MET A 5 4.89 -14.78 40.25
N ALA A 6 5.64 -13.98 41.00
CA ALA A 6 5.28 -12.61 41.34
C ALA A 6 5.37 -11.66 40.14
N LEU A 7 6.34 -11.89 39.23
CA LEU A 7 6.50 -11.10 38.00
C LEU A 7 5.39 -11.38 36.97
N LEU A 8 4.89 -12.62 36.90
CA LEU A 8 3.76 -13.00 36.04
C LEU A 8 2.42 -12.36 36.45
N LEU A 9 2.22 -12.08 37.74
CA LEU A 9 1.01 -11.40 38.23
C LEU A 9 1.01 -9.89 37.93
N LEU A 10 2.18 -9.27 37.80
CA LEU A 10 2.31 -7.84 37.48
C LEU A 10 2.16 -7.55 35.98
N SER A 11 2.51 -8.49 35.09
CA SER A 11 2.38 -8.30 33.64
C SER A 11 0.94 -8.37 33.12
N VAL A 12 0.02 -9.00 33.87
CA VAL A 12 -1.39 -9.15 33.47
C VAL A 12 -2.19 -7.84 33.63
N ILE A 13 -1.69 -6.88 34.41
CA ILE A 13 -2.42 -5.62 34.71
C ILE A 13 -2.10 -4.51 33.68
N SER A 14 -1.03 -4.62 32.89
CA SER A 14 -0.61 -3.55 31.96
C SER A 14 -1.12 -3.69 30.52
N ALA A 15 -1.85 -4.75 30.16
CA ALA A 15 -2.23 -5.03 28.77
C ALA A 15 -3.67 -4.63 28.39
N SER A 16 -4.40 -3.91 29.26
CA SER A 16 -5.75 -3.42 28.95
C SER A 16 -5.71 -1.92 28.65
N GLY A 17 -5.25 -1.57 27.46
CA GLY A 17 -5.25 -0.19 26.98
C GLY A 17 -4.94 -0.13 25.50
N GLU A 18 -5.90 0.42 24.75
CA GLU A 18 -5.83 0.86 23.36
C GLU A 18 -6.02 -0.20 22.27
N LEU A 19 -7.21 -0.18 21.65
CA LEU A 19 -7.27 -0.27 20.20
C LEU A 19 -8.18 0.83 19.66
N GLN A 20 -7.58 1.59 18.75
CA GLN A 20 -7.98 2.86 18.21
C GLN A 20 -8.85 2.64 16.96
N GLN A 21 -9.79 3.56 16.82
CA GLN A 21 -10.80 3.68 15.78
C GLN A 21 -10.16 3.89 14.40
N GLU A 22 -10.44 2.98 13.46
CA GLU A 22 -10.09 3.14 12.06
C GLU A 22 -11.26 3.82 11.33
N ASP A 23 -11.00 5.01 10.81
CA ASP A 23 -11.94 5.83 10.06
C ASP A 23 -11.34 6.13 8.68
N THR A 24 -12.22 6.52 7.73
CA THR A 24 -11.93 7.09 6.40
C THR A 24 -11.53 6.10 5.27
N GLU A 25 -11.98 6.17 4.01
CA GLU A 25 -12.49 7.30 3.22
C GLU A 25 -13.63 6.94 2.24
N LEU A 26 -14.53 7.92 2.08
CA LEU A 26 -15.66 7.96 1.16
C LEU A 26 -15.18 8.28 -0.29
N ARG A 27 -15.64 7.46 -1.25
CA ARG A 27 -15.50 7.63 -2.71
C ARG A 27 -15.60 9.09 -3.18
N ARG A 28 -14.51 9.64 -3.72
CA ARG A 28 -14.55 10.78 -4.66
C ARG A 28 -14.30 10.29 -6.09
N LEU A 29 -15.17 10.70 -7.02
CA LEU A 29 -14.93 10.54 -8.45
C LEU A 29 -13.78 11.45 -8.92
N PRO A 30 -12.92 11.01 -9.86
CA PRO A 30 -11.83 11.83 -10.37
C PRO A 30 -12.33 12.94 -11.33
N PRO A 31 -11.60 14.08 -11.43
CA PRO A 31 -11.92 15.15 -12.36
C PRO A 31 -11.61 14.77 -13.83
N PRO A 32 -12.22 15.47 -14.81
CA PRO A 32 -12.06 15.17 -16.24
C PRO A 32 -10.60 15.42 -16.66
N GLY A 33 -9.89 14.34 -16.97
CA GLY A 33 -8.48 14.35 -17.36
C GLY A 33 -7.64 13.22 -16.74
N LYS A 34 -8.11 12.58 -15.65
CA LYS A 34 -7.48 11.37 -15.10
C LYS A 34 -8.06 10.13 -15.77
N LEU A 35 -7.19 9.20 -16.18
CA LEU A 35 -7.60 7.86 -16.59
C LEU A 35 -8.27 7.20 -15.38
N ASP A 36 -9.53 6.81 -15.54
CA ASP A 36 -10.26 6.02 -14.56
C ASP A 36 -10.26 4.56 -15.01
N PHE A 37 -9.53 3.73 -14.28
CA PHE A 37 -9.43 2.30 -14.55
C PHE A 37 -10.45 1.49 -13.75
N GLY A 38 -11.28 2.15 -12.93
CA GLY A 38 -12.18 1.50 -11.99
C GLY A 38 -11.44 0.70 -10.90
N TYR A 39 -12.19 -0.13 -10.18
CA TYR A 39 -11.66 -1.03 -9.16
C TYR A 39 -11.71 -2.46 -9.66
N VAL A 40 -10.63 -3.20 -9.45
CA VAL A 40 -10.60 -4.65 -9.68
C VAL A 40 -11.72 -5.30 -8.85
N PRO A 41 -12.59 -6.13 -9.44
CA PRO A 41 -13.65 -6.81 -8.71
C PRO A 41 -13.07 -7.62 -7.54
N ALA A 42 -13.41 -7.24 -6.31
CA ALA A 42 -12.96 -7.94 -5.12
C ALA A 42 -13.88 -9.13 -4.83
N GLY A 43 -13.28 -10.30 -4.61
CA GLY A 43 -14.00 -11.46 -4.10
C GLY A 43 -14.47 -11.22 -2.67
N VAL A 44 -15.65 -11.76 -2.34
CA VAL A 44 -16.18 -11.73 -0.98
C VAL A 44 -15.71 -12.98 -0.25
N TYR A 45 -14.81 -12.80 0.71
CA TYR A 45 -14.28 -13.86 1.55
C TYR A 45 -15.05 -13.94 2.88
N GLU A 46 -15.43 -15.15 3.28
CA GLU A 46 -16.22 -15.41 4.48
C GLU A 46 -15.36 -15.60 5.73
N THR A 47 -14.14 -16.12 5.60
CA THR A 47 -13.29 -16.46 6.75
C THR A 47 -12.63 -15.22 7.33
N LEU A 48 -12.88 -14.97 8.62
CA LEU A 48 -12.20 -13.91 9.38
C LEU A 48 -10.75 -14.29 9.67
N ALA A 49 -9.82 -13.36 9.44
CA ALA A 49 -8.39 -13.57 9.67
C ALA A 49 -7.96 -13.54 11.15
N HIS A 50 -8.88 -13.20 12.08
CA HIS A 50 -8.55 -13.00 13.48
C HIS A 50 -9.30 -13.97 14.40
N TYR A 51 -8.57 -14.55 15.36
CA TYR A 51 -9.10 -15.41 16.40
C TYR A 51 -8.94 -14.74 17.77
N GLU A 52 -10.06 -14.52 18.46
CA GLU A 52 -10.06 -14.06 19.84
C GLU A 52 -10.31 -15.24 20.79
N PRO A 53 -9.34 -15.62 21.64
CA PRO A 53 -9.50 -16.75 22.56
C PRO A 53 -10.49 -16.46 23.69
N GLY A 54 -10.87 -15.20 23.93
CA GLY A 54 -11.71 -14.82 25.07
C GLY A 54 -11.04 -15.18 26.41
N PRO A 55 -11.80 -15.53 27.48
CA PRO A 55 -11.25 -15.75 28.82
C PRO A 55 -10.24 -16.89 28.95
N ILE A 56 -10.31 -17.92 28.08
CA ILE A 56 -9.33 -19.03 28.09
C ILE A 56 -7.93 -18.56 27.65
N GLY A 57 -7.83 -17.39 27.02
CA GLY A 57 -6.56 -16.78 26.62
C GLY A 57 -5.56 -16.64 27.76
N ILE A 58 -6.02 -16.41 29.00
CA ILE A 58 -5.15 -16.35 30.19
C ILE A 58 -4.40 -17.67 30.39
N LEU A 59 -5.08 -18.80 30.20
CA LEU A 59 -4.47 -20.12 30.31
C LEU A 59 -3.44 -20.34 29.20
N PHE A 60 -3.75 -19.92 27.97
CA PHE A 60 -2.81 -20.00 26.84
C PHE A 60 -1.55 -19.18 27.11
N HIS A 61 -1.67 -17.93 27.60
CA HIS A 61 -0.51 -17.14 27.97
C HIS A 61 0.36 -17.80 29.04
N LEU A 62 -0.25 -18.43 30.05
CA LEU A 62 0.49 -19.16 31.08
C LEU A 62 1.25 -20.36 30.49
N VAL A 63 0.60 -21.13 29.61
CA VAL A 63 1.23 -22.28 28.94
C VAL A 63 2.35 -21.80 28.02
N HIS A 64 2.15 -20.76 27.22
CA HIS A 64 3.19 -20.19 26.37
C HIS A 64 4.37 -19.69 27.20
N ALA A 65 4.14 -18.96 28.29
CA ALA A 65 5.21 -18.49 29.17
C ALA A 65 6.01 -19.66 29.77
N PHE A 66 5.33 -20.74 30.17
CA PHE A 66 6.00 -21.95 30.66
C PHE A 66 6.81 -22.64 29.56
N LEU A 67 6.25 -22.83 28.37
CA LEU A 67 6.96 -23.44 27.24
C LEU A 67 8.17 -22.62 26.78
N HIS A 68 8.11 -21.29 26.86
CA HIS A 68 9.27 -20.42 26.60
C HIS A 68 10.34 -20.52 27.70
N ALA A 69 9.96 -20.82 28.94
CA ALA A 69 10.93 -21.08 30.00
C ALA A 69 11.57 -22.47 29.86
N VAL A 70 10.83 -23.48 29.40
CA VAL A 70 11.34 -24.84 29.13
C VAL A 70 12.22 -24.84 27.89
N GLN A 71 11.75 -24.22 26.81
CA GLN A 71 12.45 -24.10 25.54
C GLN A 71 12.56 -22.62 25.13
N PRO A 72 13.64 -21.94 25.54
CA PRO A 72 13.87 -20.54 25.18
C PRO A 72 14.49 -20.37 23.78
N ASN A 73 14.99 -21.44 23.18
CA ASN A 73 15.66 -21.36 21.88
C ASN A 73 14.66 -21.08 20.76
N ALA A 74 15.08 -20.25 19.80
CA ALA A 74 14.30 -19.98 18.59
C ALA A 74 14.20 -21.21 17.69
N PHE A 75 13.22 -21.22 16.79
CA PHE A 75 12.97 -22.30 15.84
C PHE A 75 14.26 -22.68 15.07
N PRO A 76 14.65 -23.98 15.05
CA PRO A 76 15.94 -24.40 14.51
C PRO A 76 15.87 -24.57 12.99
N HIS A 77 15.77 -23.45 12.26
CA HIS A 77 15.59 -23.42 10.81
C HIS A 77 16.62 -24.29 10.05
N ASP A 78 17.91 -24.13 10.35
CA ASP A 78 18.99 -24.88 9.68
C ASP A 78 18.91 -26.39 9.90
N LEU A 79 18.48 -26.81 11.10
CA LEU A 79 18.30 -28.23 11.41
C LEU A 79 17.13 -28.79 10.60
N MET A 80 16.01 -28.08 10.53
CA MET A 80 14.82 -28.50 9.79
C MET A 80 15.08 -28.56 8.29
N VAL A 81 15.81 -27.60 7.72
CA VAL A 81 16.24 -27.62 6.31
C VAL A 81 17.12 -28.83 6.01
N LYS A 82 18.13 -29.10 6.86
CA LYS A 82 19.01 -30.27 6.67
C LYS A 82 18.24 -31.59 6.78
N LEU A 83 17.30 -31.68 7.73
CA LEU A 83 16.45 -32.86 7.89
C LEU A 83 15.54 -33.10 6.68
N ALA A 84 14.98 -32.03 6.13
CA ALA A 84 14.17 -32.10 4.92
C ALA A 84 15.01 -32.52 3.70
N LYS A 85 16.23 -31.98 3.53
CA LYS A 85 17.13 -32.36 2.43
C LYS A 85 17.62 -33.80 2.49
N ASP A 86 17.99 -34.25 3.69
CA ASP A 86 18.60 -35.57 3.89
C ASP A 86 17.59 -36.67 4.23
N LYS A 87 16.29 -36.44 4.00
CA LYS A 87 15.19 -37.38 4.31
C LYS A 87 15.33 -38.00 5.71
N PHE A 88 15.56 -37.17 6.72
CA PHE A 88 15.78 -37.56 8.13
C PHE A 88 17.09 -38.33 8.44
N GLY A 89 18.01 -38.52 7.47
CA GLY A 89 19.35 -39.07 7.71
C GLY A 89 20.23 -38.19 8.62
N ALA A 90 20.06 -36.87 8.54
CA ALA A 90 20.83 -35.88 9.28
C ALA A 90 20.59 -35.87 10.81
N ILE A 91 19.57 -36.58 11.33
CA ILE A 91 19.38 -36.76 12.78
C ILE A 91 20.62 -37.42 13.40
N GLN A 92 21.28 -38.33 12.68
CA GLN A 92 22.42 -39.09 13.22
C GLN A 92 23.70 -38.25 13.32
N THR A 93 23.83 -37.22 12.49
CA THR A 93 25.01 -36.34 12.43
C THR A 93 24.86 -35.08 13.28
N GLU A 94 23.63 -34.57 13.44
CA GLU A 94 23.34 -33.31 14.16
C GLU A 94 22.59 -33.53 15.49
N TYR A 95 22.61 -34.76 16.04
CA TYR A 95 21.91 -35.13 17.28
C TYR A 95 22.24 -34.21 18.46
N GLN A 96 23.46 -33.66 18.54
CA GLN A 96 23.87 -32.73 19.60
C GLN A 96 23.05 -31.43 19.58
N LYS A 97 22.73 -30.89 18.40
CA LYS A 97 21.90 -29.68 18.28
C LYS A 97 20.45 -29.96 18.62
N ALA A 98 19.94 -31.12 18.21
CA ALA A 98 18.59 -31.55 18.56
C ALA A 98 18.43 -31.76 20.09
N ILE A 99 19.42 -32.39 20.75
CA ILE A 99 19.43 -32.57 22.21
C ILE A 99 19.54 -31.23 22.93
N TYR A 100 20.41 -30.32 22.46
CA TYR A 100 20.54 -29.00 23.07
C TYR A 100 19.25 -28.18 22.96
N TYR A 101 18.57 -28.29 21.83
CA TYR A 101 17.24 -27.73 21.66
C TYR A 101 16.29 -28.39 22.69
N GLU A 102 16.08 -29.70 22.67
CA GLU A 102 15.09 -30.38 23.52
C GLU A 102 15.48 -30.52 25.02
N ILE A 103 16.58 -29.92 25.49
CA ILE A 103 17.13 -30.18 26.82
C ILE A 103 16.14 -29.89 27.95
N GLY A 104 15.34 -28.83 27.84
CA GLY A 104 14.32 -28.51 28.84
C GLY A 104 13.21 -29.55 28.91
N PHE A 105 12.75 -30.05 27.76
CA PHE A 105 11.77 -31.13 27.68
C PHE A 105 12.33 -32.44 28.27
N LEU A 106 13.60 -32.75 28.01
CA LEU A 106 14.28 -33.92 28.58
C LEU A 106 14.40 -33.83 30.11
N VAL A 107 14.73 -32.66 30.66
CA VAL A 107 14.77 -32.44 32.11
C VAL A 107 13.39 -32.63 32.73
N CYS A 108 12.35 -32.04 32.14
CA CYS A 108 10.97 -32.23 32.61
C CYS A 108 10.52 -33.69 32.52
N ALA A 109 10.87 -34.40 31.44
CA ALA A 109 10.59 -35.82 31.29
C ALA A 109 11.30 -36.66 32.36
N ALA A 110 12.56 -36.38 32.65
CA ALA A 110 13.31 -37.06 33.70
C ALA A 110 12.67 -36.86 35.08
N VAL A 111 12.24 -35.64 35.40
CA VAL A 111 11.50 -35.35 36.65
C VAL A 111 10.17 -36.11 36.70
N GLY A 112 9.42 -36.13 35.59
CA GLY A 112 8.17 -36.89 35.50
C GLY A 112 8.37 -38.40 35.68
N LEU A 113 9.39 -38.97 35.03
CA LEU A 113 9.76 -40.39 35.17
C LEU A 113 10.21 -40.74 36.59
N MET A 114 11.02 -39.87 37.22
CA MET A 114 11.41 -40.04 38.62
C MET A 114 10.18 -40.06 39.54
N PHE A 115 9.20 -39.19 39.30
CA PHE A 115 7.96 -39.19 40.07
C PHE A 115 7.13 -40.46 39.85
N ILE A 116 7.04 -40.94 38.60
CA ILE A 116 6.33 -42.18 38.24
C ILE A 116 6.90 -43.39 38.98
N VAL A 117 8.22 -43.44 39.18
CA VAL A 117 8.89 -44.55 39.89
C VAL A 117 8.88 -44.36 41.40
N LEU A 118 9.18 -43.16 41.90
CA LEU A 118 9.33 -42.92 43.33
C LEU A 118 7.99 -42.98 44.10
N VAL A 119 6.91 -42.46 43.54
CA VAL A 119 5.60 -42.41 44.21
C VAL A 119 5.05 -43.80 44.56
N PRO A 120 5.02 -44.80 43.65
CA PRO A 120 4.56 -46.14 44.01
C PRO A 120 5.52 -46.82 44.99
N ILE A 121 6.83 -46.60 44.90
CA ILE A 121 7.81 -47.14 45.86
C ILE A 121 7.55 -46.57 47.26
N VAL A 122 7.39 -45.25 47.39
CA VAL A 122 7.05 -44.60 48.65
C VAL A 122 5.69 -45.09 49.15
N GLY A 123 4.72 -45.29 48.26
CA GLY A 123 3.41 -45.85 48.61
C GLY A 123 3.50 -47.27 49.18
N LEU A 124 4.32 -48.14 48.59
CA LEU A 124 4.57 -49.49 49.08
C LEU A 124 5.25 -49.46 50.46
N PHE A 125 6.30 -48.66 50.63
CA PHE A 125 6.97 -48.51 51.93
C PHE A 125 6.02 -47.94 52.99
N PHE A 126 5.21 -46.94 52.63
CA PHE A 126 4.22 -46.36 53.53
C PHE A 126 3.17 -47.41 53.94
N CYS A 127 2.69 -48.21 53.01
CA CYS A 127 1.75 -49.30 53.28
C CYS A 127 2.37 -50.35 54.22
N MET A 128 3.58 -50.83 53.94
CA MET A 128 4.29 -51.79 54.78
C MET A 128 4.57 -51.23 56.20
N CYS A 129 5.05 -49.98 56.30
CA CYS A 129 5.27 -49.34 57.59
C CYS A 129 3.97 -49.20 58.39
N ARG A 130 2.85 -48.89 57.71
CA ARG A 130 1.53 -48.80 58.33
C ARG A 130 1.01 -50.16 58.80
N CYS A 131 1.26 -51.24 58.05
CA CYS A 131 0.93 -52.60 58.45
C CYS A 131 1.77 -53.11 59.65
N CYS A 132 2.96 -52.53 59.86
CA CYS A 132 3.81 -52.79 61.04
C CYS A 132 3.58 -51.78 62.17
N ASP A 133 2.35 -51.26 62.33
CA ASP A 133 1.92 -50.26 63.31
C ASP A 133 2.69 -48.91 63.30
N ASN A 134 3.62 -48.70 62.39
CA ASN A 134 4.33 -47.42 62.21
C ASN A 134 3.57 -46.49 61.26
N CYS A 135 4.07 -45.26 61.01
CA CYS A 135 3.44 -44.31 60.07
C CYS A 135 1.92 -44.06 60.33
N GLY A 136 1.52 -44.00 61.60
CA GLY A 136 0.14 -43.78 62.03
C GLY A 136 -0.75 -45.03 61.98
N GLY A 137 -0.16 -46.23 61.90
CA GLY A 137 -0.85 -47.52 62.13
C GLY A 137 -1.20 -47.71 63.61
N GLU A 138 -0.29 -47.34 64.51
CA GLU A 138 -0.54 -47.28 65.94
C GLU A 138 -1.61 -46.20 66.23
N MET A 139 -2.84 -46.65 66.53
CA MET A 139 -4.00 -45.78 66.80
C MET A 139 -3.83 -44.91 68.06
N HIS A 140 -2.70 -45.03 68.76
CA HIS A 140 -2.38 -44.30 69.98
C HIS A 140 -1.57 -43.03 69.67
N GLN A 141 -2.19 -41.86 69.78
CA GLN A 141 -1.52 -40.57 69.53
C GLN A 141 -0.96 -39.96 70.82
N ARG A 142 0.37 -39.95 70.98
CA ARG A 142 1.05 -39.25 72.08
C ARG A 142 0.90 -37.74 71.93
N GLN A 143 0.11 -37.09 72.81
CA GLN A 143 -0.08 -35.64 72.79
C GLN A 143 1.23 -34.92 73.11
N ARG A 144 1.83 -34.26 72.10
CA ARG A 144 2.98 -33.36 72.28
C ARG A 144 2.51 -31.97 72.70
N LYS A 145 3.38 -31.23 73.42
CA LYS A 145 3.11 -29.87 73.96
C LYS A 145 2.63 -28.85 72.90
N ASN A 146 2.98 -29.04 71.62
CA ASN A 146 2.60 -28.17 70.49
C ASN A 146 1.63 -28.85 69.50
N ALA A 147 0.85 -29.84 69.93
CA ALA A 147 0.01 -30.65 69.02
C ALA A 147 -1.06 -29.83 68.30
N ASP A 148 -1.69 -28.85 68.95
CA ASP A 148 -2.76 -28.04 68.35
C ASP A 148 -2.25 -27.08 67.28
N CYS A 149 -1.12 -26.41 67.52
CA CYS A 149 -0.46 -25.57 66.53
C CYS A 149 -0.02 -26.38 65.30
N ARG A 150 0.53 -27.58 65.50
CA ARG A 150 0.95 -28.47 64.40
C ARG A 150 -0.23 -28.99 63.58
N ARG A 151 -1.36 -29.31 64.22
CA ARG A 151 -2.59 -29.72 63.53
C ARG A 151 -3.19 -28.55 62.74
N GLY A 152 -3.24 -27.36 63.34
CA GLY A 152 -3.68 -26.14 62.65
C GLY A 152 -2.83 -25.87 61.40
N LEU A 153 -1.50 -25.86 61.54
CA LEU A 153 -0.58 -25.63 60.42
C LEU A 153 -0.75 -26.67 59.30
N LEU A 154 -0.73 -27.97 59.63
CA LEU A 154 -0.90 -29.03 58.64
C LEU A 154 -2.28 -29.00 57.96
N GLY A 155 -3.34 -28.70 58.72
CA GLY A 155 -4.68 -28.52 58.19
C GLY A 155 -4.76 -27.34 57.23
N THR A 156 -4.18 -26.19 57.59
CA THR A 156 -4.12 -25.01 56.71
C THR A 156 -3.30 -25.28 55.45
N LEU A 157 -2.15 -25.95 55.55
CA LEU A 157 -1.35 -26.31 54.38
C LEU A 157 -2.10 -27.25 53.45
N LEU A 158 -2.75 -28.29 54.00
CA LEU A 158 -3.55 -29.23 53.22
C LEU A 158 -4.72 -28.52 52.51
N PHE A 159 -5.40 -27.61 53.21
CA PHE A 159 -6.46 -26.79 52.64
C PHE A 159 -5.93 -25.91 51.49
N SER A 160 -4.85 -25.16 51.72
CA SER A 160 -4.21 -24.32 50.70
C SER A 160 -3.78 -25.12 49.47
N THR A 161 -3.15 -26.29 49.66
CA THR A 161 -2.77 -27.16 48.53
C THR A 161 -3.99 -27.72 47.80
N SER A 162 -5.06 -28.07 48.52
CA SER A 162 -6.29 -28.59 47.92
C SER A 162 -7.00 -27.52 47.08
N LEU A 163 -6.96 -26.25 47.52
CA LEU A 163 -7.44 -25.10 46.76
C LEU A 163 -6.68 -24.93 45.45
N VAL A 164 -5.34 -24.99 45.47
CA VAL A 164 -4.51 -24.90 44.27
C VAL A 164 -4.82 -26.03 43.29
N ILE A 165 -4.97 -27.26 43.80
CA ILE A 165 -5.34 -28.42 42.96
C ILE A 165 -6.76 -28.23 42.38
N THR A 166 -7.70 -27.66 43.15
CA THR A 166 -9.06 -27.36 42.65
C THR A 166 -9.00 -26.38 41.48
N ILE A 167 -8.21 -25.31 41.56
CA ILE A 167 -7.99 -24.38 40.44
C ILE A 167 -7.44 -25.12 39.22
N GLY A 168 -6.43 -25.99 39.41
CA GLY A 168 -5.86 -26.78 38.32
C GLY A 168 -6.88 -27.70 37.63
N VAL A 169 -7.75 -28.37 38.38
CA VAL A 169 -8.82 -29.21 37.82
C VAL A 169 -9.86 -28.39 37.07
N LEU A 170 -10.22 -27.20 37.57
CA LEU A 170 -11.13 -26.29 36.87
C LEU A 170 -10.52 -25.81 35.54
N CYS A 171 -9.23 -25.46 35.52
CA CYS A 171 -8.51 -25.12 34.29
C CYS A 171 -8.47 -26.29 33.30
N ALA A 172 -8.18 -27.51 33.78
CA ALA A 172 -8.16 -28.71 32.94
C ALA A 172 -9.53 -29.01 32.33
N TYR A 173 -10.61 -28.90 33.13
CA TYR A 173 -11.98 -29.05 32.64
C TYR A 173 -12.33 -27.98 31.61
N ALA A 174 -12.05 -26.70 31.89
CA ALA A 174 -12.33 -25.60 30.97
C ALA A 174 -11.56 -25.76 29.65
N ALA A 175 -10.29 -26.14 29.70
CA ALA A 175 -9.49 -26.43 28.51
C ALA A 175 -10.06 -27.61 27.70
N ASN A 176 -10.50 -28.68 28.38
CA ASN A 176 -11.11 -29.84 27.75
C ASN A 176 -12.41 -29.51 27.01
N GLN A 177 -13.27 -28.67 27.62
CA GLN A 177 -14.50 -28.19 26.99
C GLN A 177 -14.21 -27.24 25.84
N ASN A 178 -13.26 -26.31 26.01
CA ASN A 178 -12.88 -25.40 24.95
C ASN A 178 -12.35 -26.16 23.73
N LEU A 179 -11.49 -27.17 23.92
CA LEU A 179 -10.98 -27.98 22.81
C LEU A 179 -12.12 -28.69 22.05
N SER A 180 -13.09 -29.30 22.74
CA SER A 180 -14.25 -29.93 22.08
C SER A 180 -15.11 -28.90 21.33
N SER A 181 -15.29 -27.69 21.89
CA SER A 181 -15.97 -26.60 21.20
C SER A 181 -15.24 -26.15 19.94
N GLN A 182 -13.90 -26.08 19.99
CA GLN A 182 -13.10 -25.71 18.82
C GLN A 182 -13.12 -26.82 17.75
N VAL A 183 -13.08 -28.10 18.14
CA VAL A 183 -13.22 -29.22 17.19
C VAL A 183 -14.52 -29.11 16.39
N LYS A 184 -15.63 -28.75 17.03
CA LYS A 184 -16.91 -28.49 16.33
C LYS A 184 -16.84 -27.28 15.38
N ASN A 185 -16.06 -26.26 15.72
CA ASN A 185 -15.85 -25.09 14.87
C ASN A 185 -14.95 -25.39 13.66
N ILE A 186 -14.07 -26.39 13.72
CA ILE A 186 -13.19 -26.79 12.60
C ILE A 186 -14.02 -27.04 11.34
N ARG A 187 -15.17 -27.72 11.44
CA ARG A 187 -16.04 -27.96 10.28
C ARG A 187 -16.51 -26.67 9.62
N ARG A 188 -16.93 -25.67 10.41
CA ARG A 188 -17.34 -24.36 9.88
C ARG A 188 -16.17 -23.66 9.21
N LEU A 189 -15.00 -23.69 9.84
CA LEU A 189 -13.79 -23.03 9.36
C LEU A 189 -13.25 -23.69 8.09
N VAL A 190 -13.27 -25.02 8.00
CA VAL A 190 -12.89 -25.74 6.78
C VAL A 190 -13.88 -25.39 5.67
N ASN A 191 -15.18 -25.40 5.94
CA ASN A 191 -16.19 -25.08 4.94
C ASN A 191 -16.05 -23.64 4.42
N SER A 192 -15.83 -22.65 5.30
CA SER A 192 -15.62 -21.26 4.89
C SER A 192 -14.31 -21.10 4.12
N ASN A 193 -13.19 -21.68 4.58
CA ASN A 193 -11.91 -21.61 3.86
C ASN A 193 -11.97 -22.29 2.49
N MET A 194 -12.66 -23.44 2.37
CA MET A 194 -12.82 -24.11 1.07
C MET A 194 -13.67 -23.28 0.12
N ARG A 195 -14.71 -22.61 0.63
CA ARG A 195 -15.49 -21.65 -0.17
C ARG A 195 -14.65 -20.45 -0.58
N ASP A 196 -13.83 -19.91 0.31
CA ASP A 196 -12.90 -18.82 0.02
C ASP A 196 -11.88 -19.20 -1.05
N LEU A 197 -11.37 -20.44 -1.02
CA LEU A 197 -10.50 -20.98 -2.07
C LEU A 197 -11.23 -21.14 -3.41
N HIS A 198 -12.52 -21.51 -3.39
CA HIS A 198 -13.35 -21.52 -4.61
C HIS A 198 -13.60 -20.10 -5.14
N THR A 199 -13.90 -19.13 -4.28
CA THR A 199 -14.03 -17.71 -4.63
C THR A 199 -12.73 -17.22 -5.27
N PHE A 200 -11.58 -17.49 -4.65
CA PHE A 200 -10.27 -17.16 -5.21
C PHE A 200 -10.07 -17.77 -6.61
N ALA A 201 -10.36 -19.06 -6.78
CA ALA A 201 -10.17 -19.75 -8.05
C ALA A 201 -11.13 -19.25 -9.16
N ASN A 202 -12.36 -18.89 -8.81
CA ASN A 202 -13.38 -18.42 -9.75
C ASN A 202 -13.22 -16.93 -10.11
N ASP A 203 -12.79 -16.10 -9.16
CA ASP A 203 -12.67 -14.66 -9.36
C ASP A 203 -11.35 -14.28 -10.04
N THR A 204 -10.27 -15.03 -9.82
CA THR A 204 -8.95 -14.76 -10.43
C THR A 204 -8.99 -14.58 -11.96
N PRO A 205 -9.64 -15.46 -12.76
CA PRO A 205 -9.76 -15.26 -14.21
C PRO A 205 -10.48 -13.96 -14.55
N THR A 206 -11.57 -13.66 -13.83
CA THR A 206 -12.37 -12.45 -14.06
C THR A 206 -11.59 -11.17 -13.73
N GLN A 207 -10.75 -11.20 -12.70
CA GLN A 207 -9.88 -10.09 -12.33
C GLN A 207 -8.78 -9.88 -13.37
N ILE A 208 -8.21 -10.96 -13.91
CA ILE A 208 -7.23 -10.90 -15.01
C ILE A 208 -7.88 -10.32 -16.27
N ASP A 209 -9.05 -10.81 -16.67
CA ASP A 209 -9.78 -10.30 -17.83
C ASP A 209 -10.16 -8.82 -17.65
N TYR A 210 -10.55 -8.43 -16.44
CA TYR A 210 -10.80 -7.03 -16.11
C TYR A 210 -9.55 -6.17 -16.32
N LEU A 211 -8.40 -6.57 -15.77
CA LEU A 211 -7.14 -5.84 -15.94
C LEU A 211 -6.71 -5.73 -17.40
N ILE A 212 -6.92 -6.79 -18.20
CA ILE A 212 -6.65 -6.77 -19.64
C ILE A 212 -7.58 -5.78 -20.34
N SER A 213 -8.87 -5.76 -19.97
CA SER A 213 -9.85 -4.84 -20.56
C SER A 213 -9.50 -3.37 -20.30
N GLN A 214 -8.84 -3.07 -19.16
CA GLN A 214 -8.42 -1.71 -18.82
C GLN A 214 -7.36 -1.13 -19.76
N TYR A 215 -6.64 -1.97 -20.51
CA TYR A 215 -5.75 -1.48 -21.58
C TYR A 215 -6.52 -0.65 -22.62
N ALA A 216 -7.78 -0.99 -22.91
CA ALA A 216 -8.62 -0.25 -23.84
C ALA A 216 -8.83 1.21 -23.39
N THR A 217 -8.95 1.45 -22.08
CA THR A 217 -9.10 2.81 -21.52
C THR A 217 -7.89 3.69 -21.87
N ALA A 218 -6.68 3.18 -21.67
CA ALA A 218 -5.46 3.90 -22.02
C ALA A 218 -5.30 4.07 -23.54
N LYS A 219 -5.53 2.99 -24.30
CA LYS A 219 -5.48 3.01 -25.77
C LYS A 219 -6.44 4.05 -26.36
N ASN A 220 -7.70 4.06 -25.93
CA ASN A 220 -8.71 4.99 -26.44
C ASN A 220 -8.36 6.43 -26.12
N LYS A 221 -7.75 6.71 -24.95
CA LYS A 221 -7.28 8.05 -24.62
C LYS A 221 -6.14 8.51 -25.53
N VAL A 222 -5.18 7.63 -25.82
CA VAL A 222 -4.09 7.93 -26.75
C VAL A 222 -4.63 8.19 -28.16
N ILE A 223 -5.53 7.34 -28.65
CA ILE A 223 -6.18 7.53 -29.96
C ILE A 223 -6.91 8.87 -30.00
N TYR A 224 -7.68 9.19 -28.96
CA TYR A 224 -8.38 10.47 -28.86
C TYR A 224 -7.41 11.67 -28.91
N ASP A 225 -6.27 11.62 -28.22
CA ASP A 225 -5.29 12.71 -28.25
C ASP A 225 -4.59 12.82 -29.60
N LEU A 226 -4.33 11.70 -30.27
CA LEU A 226 -3.73 11.68 -31.61
C LEU A 226 -4.70 12.19 -32.69
N ASP A 227 -5.98 11.82 -32.62
CA ASP A 227 -7.02 12.32 -33.52
C ASP A 227 -7.24 13.83 -33.35
N ASN A 228 -6.94 14.36 -32.16
CA ASN A 228 -7.01 15.78 -31.83
C ASN A 228 -5.63 16.46 -31.82
N ILE A 229 -4.62 15.92 -32.52
CA ILE A 229 -3.25 16.48 -32.56
C ILE A 229 -3.21 17.90 -33.15
N GLY A 230 -4.11 18.21 -34.09
CA GLY A 230 -4.25 19.53 -34.70
C GLY A 230 -4.42 20.64 -33.66
N PRO A 231 -5.50 20.66 -32.87
CA PRO A 231 -5.65 21.66 -31.81
C PRO A 231 -4.64 21.48 -30.66
N LEU A 232 -4.30 20.26 -30.25
CA LEU A 232 -3.47 20.02 -29.06
C LEU A 232 -1.99 20.40 -29.24
N LEU A 233 -1.41 20.04 -30.39
CA LEU A 233 -0.03 20.34 -30.76
C LEU A 233 0.02 21.51 -31.74
N GLY A 234 -0.70 21.42 -32.85
CA GLY A 234 -0.69 22.45 -33.89
C GLY A 234 -1.24 23.80 -33.42
N GLY A 235 -2.31 23.81 -32.62
CA GLY A 235 -2.82 25.02 -31.97
C GLY A 235 -1.82 25.63 -30.99
N ARG A 236 -1.07 24.80 -30.27
CA ARG A 236 -0.02 25.27 -29.34
C ARG A 236 1.18 25.86 -30.07
N ILE A 237 1.57 25.25 -31.20
CA ILE A 237 2.61 25.78 -32.10
C ILE A 237 2.15 27.10 -32.70
N GLN A 238 0.93 27.15 -33.24
CA GLN A 238 0.33 28.37 -33.79
C GLN A 238 0.32 29.49 -32.75
N GLN A 239 -0.14 29.21 -31.53
CA GLN A 239 -0.19 30.21 -30.46
C GLN A 239 1.20 30.69 -30.03
N HIS A 240 2.23 29.83 -30.11
CA HIS A 240 3.60 30.23 -29.81
C HIS A 240 4.21 31.08 -30.94
N LEU A 241 3.99 30.69 -32.19
CA LEU A 241 4.45 31.44 -33.37
C LEU A 241 3.73 32.77 -33.50
N ASP A 242 2.43 32.83 -33.21
CA ASP A 242 1.61 34.04 -33.31
C ASP A 242 2.18 35.19 -32.46
N LYS A 243 2.77 34.90 -31.30
CA LYS A 243 3.40 35.92 -30.45
C LYS A 243 4.51 36.72 -31.13
N GLU A 244 5.27 36.09 -32.02
CA GLU A 244 6.41 36.71 -32.71
C GLU A 244 6.08 37.10 -34.15
N VAL A 245 5.31 36.26 -34.85
CA VAL A 245 4.99 36.43 -36.27
C VAL A 245 3.93 37.51 -36.48
N HIS A 246 2.91 37.59 -35.62
CA HIS A 246 1.82 38.54 -35.76
C HIS A 246 2.31 40.01 -35.71
N PRO A 247 3.13 40.42 -34.70
CA PRO A 247 3.65 41.78 -34.65
C PRO A 247 4.57 42.11 -35.83
N ALA A 248 5.38 41.15 -36.28
CA ALA A 248 6.27 41.34 -37.42
C ALA A 248 5.48 41.56 -38.73
N LEU A 249 4.42 40.79 -38.96
CA LEU A 249 3.53 40.95 -40.12
C LEU A 249 2.77 42.28 -40.08
N ASP A 250 2.29 42.70 -38.90
CA ASP A 250 1.65 44.01 -38.72
C ASP A 250 2.62 45.17 -38.99
N GLN A 251 3.88 45.05 -38.59
CA GLN A 251 4.89 46.06 -38.89
C GLN A 251 5.15 46.19 -40.39
N VAL A 252 5.12 45.08 -41.15
CA VAL A 252 5.23 45.10 -42.60
C VAL A 252 4.00 45.74 -43.26
N LEU A 253 2.79 45.51 -42.73
CA LEU A 253 1.58 46.20 -43.18
C LEU A 253 1.66 47.71 -42.97
N ASN A 254 2.12 48.14 -41.80
CA ASN A 254 2.34 49.55 -41.50
C ASN A 254 3.38 50.17 -42.44
N MET A 255 4.46 49.45 -42.74
CA MET A 255 5.47 49.88 -43.72
C MET A 255 4.89 50.00 -45.13
N ALA A 256 4.04 49.07 -45.55
CA ALA A 256 3.34 49.15 -46.83
C ALA A 256 2.40 50.36 -46.90
N GLY A 257 1.73 50.70 -45.79
CA GLY A 257 0.94 51.93 -45.64
C GLY A 257 1.79 53.18 -45.82
N ALA A 258 2.91 53.27 -45.08
CA ALA A 258 3.85 54.39 -45.18
C ALA A 258 4.46 54.55 -46.58
N MET A 259 4.75 53.44 -47.28
CA MET A 259 5.21 53.48 -48.67
C MET A 259 4.17 54.09 -49.62
N ARG A 260 2.89 53.73 -49.46
CA ARG A 260 1.79 54.29 -50.25
C ARG A 260 1.65 55.80 -50.02
N GLU A 261 1.64 56.23 -48.77
CA GLU A 261 1.58 57.65 -48.42
C GLU A 261 2.80 58.43 -48.95
N THR A 262 3.99 57.84 -48.86
CA THR A 262 5.22 58.45 -49.40
C THR A 262 5.15 58.60 -50.91
N LYS A 263 4.59 57.62 -51.63
CA LYS A 263 4.35 57.71 -53.07
C LYS A 263 3.41 58.87 -53.41
N GLU A 264 2.26 58.93 -52.76
CA GLU A 264 1.26 59.99 -52.96
C GLU A 264 1.88 61.37 -52.68
N ALA A 265 2.70 61.50 -51.65
CA ALA A 265 3.45 62.71 -51.36
C ALA A 265 4.46 63.07 -52.47
N LEU A 266 5.22 62.10 -52.99
CA LEU A 266 6.16 62.32 -54.10
C LEU A 266 5.46 62.72 -55.41
N GLU A 267 4.31 62.13 -55.71
CA GLU A 267 3.48 62.50 -56.86
C GLU A 267 3.01 63.95 -56.75
N ASN A 268 2.48 64.34 -55.58
CA ASN A 268 2.08 65.72 -55.31
C ASN A 268 3.26 66.70 -55.43
N VAL A 269 4.45 66.33 -54.96
CA VAL A 269 5.67 67.14 -55.11
C VAL A 269 6.06 67.29 -56.58
N SER A 270 5.99 66.21 -57.37
CA SER A 270 6.31 66.24 -58.81
C SER A 270 5.37 67.17 -59.58
N VAL A 271 4.05 67.04 -59.35
CA VAL A 271 3.04 67.93 -59.95
C VAL A 271 3.27 69.38 -59.54
N SER A 272 3.50 69.62 -58.24
CA SER A 272 3.77 70.97 -57.73
C SER A 272 5.03 71.58 -58.33
N LEU A 273 6.08 70.79 -58.54
CA LEU A 273 7.33 71.24 -59.16
C LEU A 273 7.11 71.68 -60.61
N VAL A 274 6.35 70.92 -61.39
CA VAL A 274 6.00 71.27 -62.79
C VAL A 274 5.21 72.57 -62.84
N VAL A 275 4.18 72.71 -61.98
CA VAL A 275 3.35 73.92 -61.90
C VAL A 275 4.19 75.15 -61.52
N LEU A 276 5.11 75.01 -60.55
CA LEU A 276 6.01 76.08 -60.15
C LEU A 276 6.98 76.48 -61.27
N GLN A 277 7.55 75.52 -62.00
CA GLN A 277 8.49 75.78 -63.10
C GLN A 277 7.79 76.46 -64.29
N GLU A 278 6.61 75.97 -64.68
CA GLU A 278 5.83 76.58 -65.76
C GLU A 278 5.32 77.97 -65.38
N GLY A 279 4.78 78.11 -64.16
CA GLY A 279 4.34 79.40 -63.61
C GLY A 279 5.46 80.43 -63.54
N ALA A 280 6.64 80.03 -63.06
CA ALA A 280 7.83 80.88 -63.04
C ALA A 280 8.32 81.22 -64.46
N GLY A 281 8.30 80.26 -65.39
CA GLY A 281 8.66 80.50 -66.78
C GLY A 281 7.74 81.51 -67.47
N LYS A 282 6.42 81.35 -67.30
CA LYS A 282 5.40 82.26 -67.84
C LYS A 282 5.50 83.64 -67.23
N LEU A 283 5.70 83.73 -65.91
CA LEU A 283 5.92 85.00 -65.22
C LEU A 283 7.21 85.68 -65.72
N ASN A 284 8.29 84.93 -65.94
CA ASN A 284 9.56 85.48 -66.43
C ASN A 284 9.43 86.03 -67.84
N PHE A 285 8.71 85.31 -68.71
CA PHE A 285 8.39 85.75 -70.07
C PHE A 285 7.56 87.03 -70.05
N ASN A 286 6.47 87.06 -69.27
CA ASN A 286 5.61 88.24 -69.15
C ASN A 286 6.37 89.45 -68.58
N LEU A 287 7.16 89.26 -67.52
CA LEU A 287 7.99 90.33 -66.95
C LEU A 287 9.05 90.82 -67.95
N SER A 288 9.65 89.93 -68.74
CA SER A 288 10.57 90.30 -69.82
C SER A 288 9.87 91.12 -70.92
N GLN A 289 8.64 90.73 -71.29
CA GLN A 289 7.84 91.48 -72.26
C GLN A 289 7.49 92.88 -71.74
N VAL A 290 7.09 93.00 -70.46
CA VAL A 290 6.83 94.28 -69.81
C VAL A 290 8.10 95.12 -69.75
N ARG A 291 9.22 94.54 -69.33
CA ARG A 291 10.54 95.19 -69.31
C ARG A 291 10.93 95.73 -70.69
N ASN A 292 10.75 94.93 -71.75
CA ASN A 292 11.07 95.33 -73.11
C ASN A 292 10.12 96.41 -73.65
N ARG A 293 8.83 96.36 -73.29
CA ARG A 293 7.86 97.41 -73.63
C ARG A 293 8.22 98.73 -72.97
N ILE A 294 8.47 98.72 -71.65
CA ILE A 294 8.90 99.90 -70.91
C ILE A 294 10.22 100.42 -71.51
N ASN A 295 11.19 99.55 -71.80
CA ASN A 295 12.45 99.95 -72.41
C ASN A 295 12.25 100.57 -73.80
N ARG A 296 11.33 100.06 -74.63
CA ARG A 296 10.98 100.71 -75.91
C ARG A 296 10.36 102.09 -75.71
N THR A 297 9.44 102.24 -74.77
CA THR A 297 8.84 103.54 -74.43
C THR A 297 9.88 104.52 -73.90
N LEU A 298 10.87 104.05 -73.14
CA LEU A 298 11.99 104.88 -72.66
C LEU A 298 12.97 105.30 -73.77
N ASN A 299 12.97 104.63 -74.93
CA ASN A 299 13.80 104.99 -76.09
C ASN A 299 13.02 105.83 -77.13
N ASP A 300 11.80 106.28 -76.80
CA ASP A 300 11.02 107.19 -77.63
C ASP A 300 11.65 108.60 -77.63
N PRO A 301 11.58 109.37 -78.74
CA PRO A 301 12.14 110.73 -78.81
C PRO A 301 11.67 111.64 -77.69
N GLY A 302 10.44 111.46 -77.17
CA GLY A 302 9.93 112.24 -76.05
C GLY A 302 10.66 112.05 -74.71
N CYS A 303 11.47 110.99 -74.54
CA CYS A 303 12.38 110.81 -73.39
C CYS A 303 13.84 111.26 -73.70
N HIS A 304 14.13 111.70 -74.94
CA HIS A 304 15.47 112.07 -75.41
C HIS A 304 15.60 113.50 -75.94
N ASP A 305 14.51 114.15 -76.35
CA ASP A 305 14.53 115.50 -76.92
C ASP A 305 14.81 116.56 -75.86
N GLU A 306 15.82 117.40 -76.11
CA GLU A 306 16.24 118.54 -75.27
C GLU A 306 15.18 119.66 -75.19
N GLU A 307 14.08 119.55 -75.94
CA GLU A 307 12.94 120.48 -75.92
C GLU A 307 11.79 120.00 -75.00
N SER A 308 11.97 118.84 -74.33
CA SER A 308 11.04 118.29 -73.34
C SER A 308 11.39 118.74 -71.90
N ASP A 309 10.36 119.06 -71.10
CA ASP A 309 10.46 119.61 -69.74
C ASP A 309 11.42 118.78 -68.83
N ALA A 310 12.35 119.42 -68.12
CA ALA A 310 13.49 118.77 -67.43
C ALA A 310 13.07 117.69 -66.41
N THR A 311 11.85 117.77 -65.90
CA THR A 311 11.22 116.79 -65.01
C THR A 311 10.95 115.43 -65.70
N THR A 312 10.66 115.43 -67.00
CA THR A 312 10.29 114.24 -67.78
C THR A 312 11.51 113.36 -68.04
N ALA A 313 12.64 113.96 -68.45
CA ALA A 313 13.89 113.24 -68.68
C ALA A 313 14.42 112.56 -67.39
N GLN A 314 14.27 113.24 -66.24
CA GLN A 314 14.71 112.71 -64.94
C GLN A 314 13.84 111.51 -64.49
N LEU A 315 12.53 111.56 -64.75
CA LEU A 315 11.61 110.45 -64.50
C LEU A 315 11.93 109.23 -65.40
N CYS A 316 12.14 109.44 -66.71
CA CYS A 316 12.53 108.37 -67.64
C CYS A 316 13.83 107.69 -67.16
N ASN A 317 14.81 108.46 -66.68
CA ASN A 317 16.09 107.92 -66.21
C ASN A 317 15.96 107.13 -64.90
N SER A 318 15.11 107.58 -63.96
CA SER A 318 14.85 106.84 -62.71
C SER A 318 14.15 105.49 -62.95
N ILE A 319 13.21 105.44 -63.90
CA ILE A 319 12.55 104.19 -64.31
C ILE A 319 13.56 103.28 -65.02
N ARG A 320 14.49 103.85 -65.79
CA ARG A 320 15.55 103.09 -66.46
C ARG A 320 16.46 102.36 -65.46
N LEU A 321 16.77 102.99 -64.33
CA LEU A 321 17.57 102.37 -63.27
C LEU A 321 16.83 101.22 -62.56
N SER A 322 15.51 101.34 -62.36
CA SER A 322 14.71 100.31 -61.66
C SER A 322 14.25 99.14 -62.54
N LEU A 323 14.34 99.26 -63.87
CA LEU A 323 13.96 98.19 -64.81
C LEU A 323 14.67 96.85 -64.56
N SER A 324 15.90 96.90 -64.06
CA SER A 324 16.69 95.71 -63.72
C SER A 324 16.11 94.91 -62.54
N GLN A 325 15.32 95.55 -61.68
CA GLN A 325 14.66 94.92 -60.53
C GLN A 325 13.42 94.11 -60.93
N LEU A 326 12.91 94.31 -62.15
CA LEU A 326 11.71 93.64 -62.66
C LEU A 326 12.00 92.19 -63.11
N GLN A 327 12.69 91.40 -62.28
CA GLN A 327 13.10 90.01 -62.53
C GLN A 327 12.61 89.07 -61.44
N ILE A 328 12.46 87.79 -61.78
CA ILE A 328 12.17 86.73 -60.79
C ILE A 328 13.46 86.39 -60.04
N SER A 329 13.41 86.41 -58.71
CA SER A 329 14.52 85.98 -57.84
C SER A 329 14.46 84.48 -57.50
N ALA A 330 13.27 83.88 -57.48
CA ALA A 330 13.08 82.46 -57.19
C ALA A 330 13.49 81.57 -58.37
N ASN A 331 14.44 80.66 -58.14
CA ASN A 331 14.91 79.71 -59.15
C ASN A 331 14.51 78.27 -58.80
N PHE A 332 13.37 77.84 -59.35
CA PHE A 332 12.83 76.49 -59.16
C PHE A 332 13.45 75.41 -60.06
N THR A 333 14.42 75.76 -60.93
CA THR A 333 15.17 74.76 -61.72
C THR A 333 16.27 74.08 -60.91
N ARG A 334 16.61 74.61 -59.74
CA ARG A 334 17.55 74.01 -58.78
C ARG A 334 16.94 72.92 -57.91
N LEU A 335 15.62 72.77 -57.91
CA LEU A 335 14.95 71.71 -57.17
C LEU A 335 15.19 70.36 -57.88
N PRO A 336 15.60 69.31 -57.15
CA PRO A 336 15.92 68.02 -57.75
C PRO A 336 14.65 67.35 -58.29
N ASN A 337 14.80 66.63 -59.40
CA ASN A 337 13.74 65.80 -59.95
C ASN A 337 13.49 64.59 -59.03
N VAL A 338 12.24 64.39 -58.61
CA VAL A 338 11.81 63.29 -57.74
C VAL A 338 11.36 62.02 -58.49
N ASN A 339 11.35 62.06 -59.82
CA ASN A 339 10.98 60.93 -60.68
C ASN A 339 11.79 59.65 -60.40
N PRO A 340 13.13 59.70 -60.18
CA PRO A 340 13.90 58.49 -59.86
C PRO A 340 13.44 57.81 -58.56
N GLN A 341 13.05 58.58 -57.56
CA GLN A 341 12.55 58.10 -56.28
C GLN A 341 11.12 57.53 -56.44
N MET A 342 10.31 58.17 -57.27
CA MET A 342 8.97 57.71 -57.63
C MET A 342 9.00 56.39 -58.42
N GLU A 343 9.95 56.22 -59.34
CA GLU A 343 10.18 54.93 -60.03
C GLU A 343 10.60 53.82 -59.07
N LYS A 344 11.48 54.11 -58.11
CA LYS A 344 11.84 53.14 -57.06
C LYS A 344 10.63 52.74 -56.22
N MET A 345 9.79 53.70 -55.83
CA MET A 345 8.56 53.42 -55.07
C MET A 345 7.53 52.65 -55.89
N ASN A 346 7.38 52.97 -57.18
CA ASN A 346 6.52 52.24 -58.12
C ASN A 346 7.00 50.79 -58.31
N ASN A 347 8.31 50.56 -58.36
CA ASN A 347 8.87 49.21 -58.44
C ASN A 347 8.63 48.41 -57.15
N LEU A 348 8.71 49.04 -55.98
CA LEU A 348 8.36 48.40 -54.70
C LEU A 348 6.86 48.09 -54.58
N GLN A 349 5.99 48.95 -55.10
CA GLN A 349 4.54 48.72 -55.07
C GLN A 349 4.09 47.55 -55.97
N LYS A 350 4.86 47.21 -57.01
CA LYS A 350 4.61 45.98 -57.79
C LYS A 350 4.72 44.73 -56.91
N THR A 351 5.56 44.77 -55.88
CA THR A 351 5.59 43.76 -54.83
C THR A 351 4.46 44.07 -53.83
N ASN A 352 3.29 43.48 -54.06
CA ASN A 352 2.13 43.68 -53.20
C ASN A 352 2.37 43.09 -51.80
N LEU A 353 2.96 43.91 -50.92
CA LEU A 353 3.30 43.56 -49.55
C LEU A 353 2.07 43.10 -48.76
N GLY A 354 0.91 43.71 -49.00
CA GLY A 354 -0.35 43.29 -48.36
C GLY A 354 -0.74 41.85 -48.72
N ALA A 355 -0.59 41.45 -49.98
CA ALA A 355 -0.84 40.08 -50.40
C ALA A 355 0.18 39.08 -49.80
N ILE A 356 1.43 39.50 -49.61
CA ILE A 356 2.46 38.69 -48.94
C ILE A 356 2.14 38.51 -47.46
N VAL A 357 1.75 39.59 -46.76
CA VAL A 357 1.37 39.54 -45.35
C VAL A 357 0.12 38.68 -45.14
N TYR A 358 -0.88 38.82 -46.01
CA TYR A 358 -2.08 37.97 -45.94
C TYR A 358 -1.75 36.49 -46.12
N LYS A 359 -0.83 36.15 -47.04
CA LYS A 359 -0.31 34.78 -47.16
C LYS A 359 0.40 34.33 -45.88
N GLY A 360 1.14 35.22 -45.22
CA GLY A 360 1.76 34.97 -43.92
C GLY A 360 0.74 34.59 -42.85
N PHE A 361 -0.31 35.40 -42.68
CA PHE A 361 -1.40 35.10 -41.74
C PHE A 361 -2.16 33.82 -42.07
N SER A 362 -2.43 33.58 -43.37
CA SER A 362 -3.07 32.34 -43.82
C SER A 362 -2.21 31.13 -43.49
N SER A 363 -0.89 31.19 -43.72
CA SER A 363 0.03 30.11 -43.39
C SER A 363 0.15 29.88 -41.88
N LEU A 364 0.13 30.94 -41.08
CA LEU A 364 0.14 30.85 -39.61
C LEU A 364 -1.14 30.16 -39.10
N ASN A 365 -2.30 30.56 -39.60
CA ASN A 365 -3.59 29.97 -39.22
C ASN A 365 -3.78 28.53 -39.72
N ASP A 366 -3.10 28.15 -40.81
CA ASP A 366 -3.13 26.79 -41.35
C ASP A 366 -2.18 25.82 -40.61
N THR A 367 -1.35 26.32 -39.68
CA THR A 367 -0.40 25.51 -38.89
C THR A 367 -1.04 24.24 -38.27
N PRO A 368 -2.24 24.28 -37.65
CA PRO A 368 -2.88 23.08 -37.11
C PRO A 368 -3.16 22.01 -38.18
N HIS A 369 -3.58 22.43 -39.37
CA HIS A 369 -3.86 21.52 -40.48
C HIS A 369 -2.56 20.94 -41.07
N VAL A 370 -1.52 21.76 -41.22
CA VAL A 370 -0.17 21.31 -41.63
C VAL A 370 0.37 20.25 -40.66
N VAL A 371 0.19 20.45 -39.34
CA VAL A 371 0.60 19.46 -38.34
C VAL A 371 -0.16 18.14 -38.49
N ILE A 372 -1.48 18.17 -38.72
CA ILE A 372 -2.27 16.95 -38.98
C ILE A 372 -1.72 16.19 -40.21
N GLU A 373 -1.49 16.89 -41.32
CA GLU A 373 -0.95 16.28 -42.55
C GLU A 373 0.44 15.68 -42.34
N GLN A 374 1.37 16.45 -41.75
CA GLN A 374 2.75 16.02 -41.54
C GLN A 374 2.86 14.88 -40.52
N THR A 375 1.97 14.84 -39.52
CA THR A 375 2.00 13.81 -38.48
C THR A 375 1.17 12.57 -38.81
N ARG A 376 0.38 12.58 -39.91
CA ARG A 376 -0.50 11.45 -40.30
C ARG A 376 0.19 10.09 -40.27
N SER A 377 1.38 9.98 -40.88
CA SER A 377 2.11 8.70 -40.90
C SER A 377 2.54 8.27 -39.50
N VAL A 378 2.97 9.21 -38.65
CA VAL A 378 3.39 8.92 -37.28
C VAL A 378 2.19 8.50 -36.44
N VAL A 379 1.07 9.22 -36.54
CA VAL A 379 -0.20 8.90 -35.87
C VAL A 379 -0.65 7.48 -36.23
N ASN A 380 -0.69 7.14 -37.52
CA ASN A 380 -1.07 5.81 -37.98
C ASN A 380 -0.11 4.72 -37.44
N ASN A 381 1.20 4.98 -37.42
CA ASN A 381 2.17 4.04 -36.86
C ASN A 381 1.97 3.82 -35.36
N VAL A 382 1.67 4.88 -34.59
CA VAL A 382 1.40 4.77 -33.15
C VAL A 382 0.08 4.02 -32.90
N GLN A 383 -0.96 4.30 -33.67
CA GLN A 383 -2.23 3.57 -33.60
C GLN A 383 -2.03 2.06 -33.84
N ASN A 384 -1.30 1.70 -34.90
CA ASN A 384 -0.94 0.30 -35.20
C ASN A 384 -0.10 -0.36 -34.09
N LEU A 385 0.82 0.39 -33.47
CA LEU A 385 1.61 -0.11 -32.34
C LEU A 385 0.71 -0.38 -31.11
N MET A 386 -0.22 0.52 -30.82
CA MET A 386 -1.18 0.33 -29.71
C MET A 386 -2.11 -0.87 -29.96
N ASP A 387 -2.50 -1.12 -31.20
CA ASP A 387 -3.22 -2.33 -31.59
C ASP A 387 -2.37 -3.58 -31.41
N GLY A 388 -1.11 -3.54 -31.86
CA GLY A 388 -0.15 -4.62 -31.68
C GLY A 388 0.09 -4.98 -30.21
N ILE A 389 0.24 -3.97 -29.34
CA ILE A 389 0.38 -4.18 -27.89
C ILE A 389 -0.90 -4.81 -27.31
N GLY A 390 -2.08 -4.33 -27.67
CA GLY A 390 -3.35 -4.90 -27.19
C GLY A 390 -3.52 -6.37 -27.59
N ASN A 391 -3.17 -6.70 -28.84
CA ASN A 391 -3.20 -8.07 -29.33
C ASN A 391 -2.16 -8.95 -28.61
N ASN A 392 -0.96 -8.45 -28.36
CA ASN A 392 0.07 -9.17 -27.60
C ASN A 392 -0.37 -9.43 -26.16
N ILE A 393 -0.97 -8.46 -25.47
CA ILE A 393 -1.50 -8.63 -24.09
C ILE A 393 -2.60 -9.70 -24.08
N SER A 394 -3.56 -9.63 -25.00
CA SER A 394 -4.63 -10.63 -25.11
C SER A 394 -4.08 -12.03 -25.43
N SER A 395 -3.11 -12.11 -26.35
CA SER A 395 -2.46 -13.37 -26.72
C SER A 395 -1.63 -13.96 -25.58
N PHE A 396 -0.92 -13.12 -24.82
CA PHE A 396 -0.14 -13.53 -23.66
C PHE A 396 -1.04 -14.12 -22.58
N SER A 397 -2.15 -13.44 -22.26
CA SER A 397 -3.15 -13.95 -21.31
C SER A 397 -3.69 -15.33 -21.71
N LYS A 398 -4.03 -15.51 -23.00
CA LYS A 398 -4.49 -16.81 -23.53
C LYS A 398 -3.38 -17.87 -23.56
N GLY A 399 -2.12 -17.46 -23.60
CA GLY A 399 -0.95 -18.34 -23.58
C GLY A 399 -0.66 -18.94 -22.21
N PHE A 400 -1.06 -18.28 -21.12
CA PHE A 400 -1.04 -18.90 -19.81
C PHE A 400 -2.28 -19.78 -19.65
N PRO A 401 -2.14 -21.07 -19.32
CA PRO A 401 -3.26 -21.96 -19.07
C PRO A 401 -3.92 -21.66 -17.71
N VAL A 402 -4.13 -20.38 -17.36
CA VAL A 402 -4.70 -19.94 -16.07
C VAL A 402 -6.04 -20.62 -15.84
N GLN A 403 -6.90 -20.66 -16.85
CA GLN A 403 -8.20 -21.32 -16.76
C GLN A 403 -8.08 -22.83 -16.48
N THR A 404 -7.15 -23.52 -17.14
CA THR A 404 -6.94 -24.96 -16.94
C THR A 404 -6.31 -25.24 -15.58
N CYS A 405 -5.31 -24.45 -15.17
CA CYS A 405 -4.67 -24.54 -13.87
C CYS A 405 -5.67 -24.30 -12.74
N LEU A 406 -6.50 -23.26 -12.85
CA LEU A 406 -7.51 -22.93 -11.85
C LEU A 406 -8.67 -23.93 -11.86
N SER A 407 -9.05 -24.48 -13.01
CA SER A 407 -10.02 -25.58 -13.08
C SER A 407 -9.50 -26.84 -12.37
N ASN A 408 -8.24 -27.22 -12.63
CA ASN A 408 -7.58 -28.33 -11.92
C ASN A 408 -7.47 -28.05 -10.42
N PHE A 409 -7.17 -26.80 -10.04
CA PHE A 409 -7.13 -26.37 -8.64
C PHE A 409 -8.51 -26.47 -7.97
N THR A 410 -9.58 -26.04 -8.63
CA THR A 410 -10.97 -26.20 -8.16
C THR A 410 -11.36 -27.66 -7.98
N ILE A 411 -10.95 -28.55 -8.89
CA ILE A 411 -11.14 -30.00 -8.75
C ILE A 411 -10.37 -30.51 -7.52
N PHE A 412 -9.11 -30.08 -7.35
CA PHE A 412 -8.29 -30.44 -6.19
C PHE A 412 -8.92 -29.98 -4.87
N ILE A 413 -9.40 -28.73 -4.80
CA ILE A 413 -10.13 -28.20 -3.63
C ILE A 413 -11.35 -29.06 -3.34
N SER A 414 -12.14 -29.39 -4.37
CA SER A 414 -13.36 -30.20 -4.20
C SER A 414 -13.04 -31.61 -3.67
N HIS A 415 -12.00 -32.25 -4.21
CA HIS A 415 -11.55 -33.58 -3.78
C HIS A 415 -10.95 -33.53 -2.36
N ALA A 416 -10.15 -32.51 -2.04
CA ALA A 416 -9.62 -32.30 -0.71
C ALA A 416 -10.73 -32.05 0.31
N HIS A 417 -11.74 -31.24 -0.05
CA HIS A 417 -12.91 -30.98 0.78
C HIS A 417 -13.67 -32.26 1.08
N ALA A 418 -14.05 -33.03 0.06
CA ALA A 418 -14.74 -34.31 0.24
C ALA A 418 -13.95 -35.28 1.13
N LYS A 419 -12.64 -35.39 0.91
CA LYS A 419 -11.76 -36.23 1.74
C LYS A 419 -11.73 -35.77 3.19
N ILE A 420 -11.75 -34.47 3.47
CA ILE A 420 -11.82 -33.96 4.84
C ILE A 420 -13.18 -34.28 5.46
N GLU A 421 -14.28 -34.17 4.70
CA GLU A 421 -15.61 -34.50 5.18
C GLU A 421 -15.73 -35.97 5.60
N ASP A 422 -15.09 -36.88 4.87
CA ASP A 422 -15.03 -38.31 5.20
C ASP A 422 -14.36 -38.57 6.57
N TYR A 423 -13.43 -37.70 7.02
CA TYR A 423 -12.76 -37.83 8.32
C TYR A 423 -13.50 -37.20 9.49
N TYR A 424 -14.50 -36.34 9.27
CA TYR A 424 -15.28 -35.74 10.36
C TYR A 424 -15.87 -36.75 11.36
N PRO A 425 -16.50 -37.88 10.96
CA PRO A 425 -17.01 -38.85 11.93
C PRO A 425 -15.90 -39.48 12.78
N GLU A 426 -14.70 -39.66 12.22
CA GLU A 426 -13.56 -40.16 12.97
C GLU A 426 -13.03 -39.12 13.97
N ILE A 427 -12.94 -37.85 13.55
CA ILE A 427 -12.54 -36.74 14.41
C ILE A 427 -13.52 -36.58 15.58
N ASP A 428 -14.83 -36.61 15.31
CA ASP A 428 -15.87 -36.52 16.35
C ASP A 428 -15.78 -37.70 17.34
N LYS A 429 -15.52 -38.91 16.84
CA LYS A 429 -15.32 -40.10 17.67
C LYS A 429 -14.05 -39.99 18.53
N MET A 430 -12.95 -39.51 17.96
CA MET A 430 -11.71 -39.27 18.71
C MET A 430 -11.88 -38.17 19.75
N ASP A 431 -12.58 -37.07 19.42
CA ASP A 431 -12.89 -36.00 20.38
C ASP A 431 -13.75 -36.52 21.53
N PHE A 432 -14.75 -37.37 21.25
CA PHE A 432 -15.57 -37.99 22.28
C PHE A 432 -14.73 -38.84 23.25
N TYR A 433 -13.82 -39.69 22.74
CA TYR A 433 -12.93 -40.50 23.59
C TYR A 433 -11.92 -39.66 24.38
N ARG A 434 -11.34 -38.63 23.75
CA ARG A 434 -10.45 -37.66 24.40
C ARG A 434 -11.17 -36.92 25.53
N TRP A 435 -12.39 -36.45 25.25
CA TRP A 435 -13.22 -35.70 26.17
C TRP A 435 -13.60 -36.55 27.38
N ILE A 436 -14.12 -37.77 27.19
CA ILE A 436 -14.48 -38.66 28.29
C ILE A 436 -13.24 -39.05 29.11
N GLY A 437 -12.10 -39.34 28.46
CA GLY A 437 -10.86 -39.66 29.15
C GLY A 437 -10.38 -38.53 30.07
N CYS A 438 -10.42 -37.28 29.60
CA CYS A 438 -10.07 -36.12 30.41
C CYS A 438 -11.06 -35.91 31.58
N ILE A 439 -12.36 -36.09 31.35
CA ILE A 439 -13.37 -36.04 32.42
C ILE A 439 -13.11 -37.12 33.48
N THR A 440 -12.81 -38.35 33.07
CA THR A 440 -12.47 -39.44 34.00
C THR A 440 -11.26 -39.09 34.87
N LEU A 441 -10.19 -38.55 34.27
CA LEU A 441 -9.01 -38.10 35.02
C LEU A 441 -9.34 -36.95 35.98
N CYS A 442 -10.15 -35.98 35.56
CA CYS A 442 -10.61 -34.90 36.44
C CYS A 442 -11.42 -35.44 37.62
N CYS A 443 -12.34 -36.39 37.37
CA CYS A 443 -13.13 -37.03 38.41
C CYS A 443 -12.28 -37.78 39.44
N MET A 444 -11.18 -38.44 39.02
CA MET A 444 -10.23 -39.07 39.96
C MET A 444 -9.60 -38.04 40.90
N VAL A 445 -9.21 -36.87 40.40
CA VAL A 445 -8.64 -35.79 41.24
C VAL A 445 -9.71 -35.16 42.13
N VAL A 446 -10.93 -34.97 41.62
CA VAL A 446 -12.07 -34.46 42.41
C VAL A 446 -12.41 -35.41 43.55
N LEU A 447 -12.33 -36.73 43.35
CA LEU A 447 -12.55 -37.70 44.42
C LEU A 447 -11.54 -37.53 45.56
N VAL A 448 -10.26 -37.35 45.24
CA VAL A 448 -9.21 -37.05 46.24
C VAL A 448 -9.49 -35.74 46.96
N LEU A 449 -9.87 -34.70 46.22
CA LEU A 449 -10.24 -33.40 46.79
C LEU A 449 -11.46 -33.51 47.72
N ALA A 450 -12.47 -34.29 47.34
CA ALA A 450 -13.65 -34.52 48.16
C ALA A 450 -13.27 -35.18 49.50
N PHE A 451 -12.40 -36.19 49.48
CA PHE A 451 -11.87 -36.79 50.70
C PHE A 451 -11.06 -35.80 51.55
N ASN A 452 -10.26 -34.94 50.94
CA ASN A 452 -9.50 -33.91 51.66
C ASN A 452 -10.42 -32.85 52.29
N TYR A 453 -11.40 -32.32 51.54
CA TYR A 453 -12.34 -31.31 52.05
C TYR A 453 -13.27 -31.88 53.12
N LEU A 454 -13.90 -33.04 52.88
CA LEU A 454 -14.75 -33.69 53.87
C LEU A 454 -13.93 -34.12 55.10
N GLY A 455 -12.71 -34.61 54.90
CA GLY A 455 -11.79 -34.97 55.98
C GLY A 455 -11.40 -33.77 56.85
N LEU A 456 -11.10 -32.63 56.23
CA LEU A 456 -10.84 -31.37 56.94
C LEU A 456 -12.09 -30.83 57.66
N LEU A 457 -13.25 -30.83 57.02
CA LEU A 457 -14.52 -30.37 57.60
C LEU A 457 -14.94 -31.23 58.79
N CYS A 458 -14.97 -32.55 58.65
CA CYS A 458 -15.26 -33.47 59.76
C CYS A 458 -14.16 -33.39 60.85
N GLY A 459 -12.92 -33.16 60.46
CA GLY A 459 -11.79 -32.97 61.37
C GLY A 459 -11.89 -31.70 62.22
N THR A 460 -12.37 -30.59 61.66
CA THR A 460 -12.53 -29.30 62.37
C THR A 460 -13.84 -29.24 63.16
N LEU A 461 -14.96 -29.69 62.58
CA LEU A 461 -16.28 -29.67 63.24
C LEU A 461 -16.40 -30.74 64.33
N GLY A 462 -15.74 -31.88 64.17
CA GLY A 462 -15.72 -32.97 65.15
C GLY A 462 -14.63 -32.82 66.21
N TYR A 463 -13.86 -31.73 66.21
CA TYR A 463 -12.75 -31.54 67.14
C TYR A 463 -13.25 -31.19 68.55
N ASP A 464 -12.98 -32.07 69.51
CA ASP A 464 -13.21 -31.84 70.93
C ASP A 464 -11.86 -31.71 71.64
N LYS A 465 -11.67 -30.58 72.35
CA LYS A 465 -10.45 -30.25 73.11
C LYS A 465 -10.29 -31.11 74.37
N HIS A 466 -11.38 -31.67 74.89
CA HIS A 466 -11.42 -32.44 76.14
C HIS A 466 -11.43 -33.96 75.92
N ALA A 467 -11.63 -34.43 74.68
CA ALA A 467 -11.60 -35.86 74.35
C ALA A 467 -10.16 -36.36 74.10
N SER A 468 -9.83 -37.52 74.67
CA SER A 468 -8.57 -38.20 74.38
C SER A 468 -8.61 -38.84 72.97
N PRO A 469 -7.47 -39.11 72.31
CA PRO A 469 -7.45 -39.73 70.98
C PRO A 469 -8.21 -41.06 70.87
N THR A 470 -8.39 -41.78 71.99
CA THR A 470 -9.12 -43.05 72.08
C THR A 470 -10.62 -42.89 72.38
N THR A 471 -11.09 -41.67 72.68
CA THR A 471 -12.50 -41.35 73.01
C THR A 471 -13.13 -40.33 72.05
N ARG A 472 -12.54 -40.17 70.86
CA ARG A 472 -13.02 -39.22 69.85
C ARG A 472 -14.46 -39.51 69.41
N GLY A 473 -15.23 -38.46 69.18
CA GLY A 473 -16.55 -38.56 68.57
C GLY A 473 -16.49 -39.16 67.16
N CYS A 474 -17.60 -39.80 66.75
CA CYS A 474 -17.74 -40.48 65.45
C CYS A 474 -17.34 -39.59 64.27
N ILE A 475 -17.70 -38.29 64.30
CA ILE A 475 -17.38 -37.30 63.26
C ILE A 475 -15.87 -37.09 63.10
N SER A 476 -15.12 -36.98 64.20
CA SER A 476 -13.66 -36.79 64.16
C SER A 476 -12.93 -38.03 63.64
N ASN A 477 -13.40 -39.22 64.03
CA ASN A 477 -12.85 -40.48 63.53
C ASN A 477 -13.07 -40.62 62.01
N THR A 478 -14.28 -40.31 61.54
CA THR A 478 -14.61 -40.28 60.11
C THR A 478 -13.73 -39.31 59.35
N GLY A 479 -13.44 -38.12 59.89
CA GLY A 479 -12.53 -37.15 59.27
C GLY A 479 -11.12 -37.71 59.06
N GLY A 480 -10.56 -38.39 60.06
CA GLY A 480 -9.26 -39.07 59.93
C GLY A 480 -9.25 -40.18 58.88
N THR A 481 -10.30 -40.99 58.83
CA THR A 481 -10.46 -42.06 57.82
C THR A 481 -10.57 -41.50 56.40
N LEU A 482 -11.32 -40.41 56.21
CA LEU A 482 -11.45 -39.74 54.91
C LEU A 482 -10.11 -39.15 54.44
N LEU A 483 -9.34 -38.49 55.32
CA LEU A 483 -8.01 -38.00 54.98
C LEU A 483 -7.05 -39.14 54.60
N MET A 484 -7.09 -40.26 55.34
CA MET A 484 -6.29 -41.44 55.00
C MET A 484 -6.72 -42.09 53.68
N ALA A 485 -8.02 -42.12 53.37
CA ALA A 485 -8.52 -42.56 52.07
C ALA A 485 -8.01 -41.65 50.94
N GLY A 486 -8.02 -40.33 51.14
CA GLY A 486 -7.45 -39.35 50.21
C GLY A 486 -5.96 -39.60 49.91
N VAL A 487 -5.15 -39.90 50.94
CA VAL A 487 -3.74 -40.27 50.76
C VAL A 487 -3.61 -41.58 49.96
N GLY A 488 -4.42 -42.59 50.28
CA GLY A 488 -4.41 -43.88 49.58
C GLY A 488 -4.71 -43.72 48.09
N PHE A 489 -5.79 -43.04 47.74
CA PHE A 489 -6.15 -42.76 46.33
C PHE A 489 -5.12 -41.88 45.63
N SER A 490 -4.50 -40.92 46.33
CA SER A 490 -3.41 -40.12 45.76
C SER A 490 -2.21 -41.00 45.38
N LEU A 491 -1.76 -41.89 46.28
CA LEU A 491 -0.63 -42.78 45.98
C LEU A 491 -0.94 -43.75 44.83
N ILE A 492 -2.20 -44.19 44.70
CA ILE A 492 -2.64 -45.10 43.63
C ILE A 492 -2.69 -44.39 42.27
N PHE A 493 -3.23 -43.17 42.20
CA PHE A 493 -3.50 -42.50 40.92
C PHE A 493 -2.45 -41.47 40.51
N SER A 494 -1.67 -40.89 41.43
CA SER A 494 -0.75 -39.78 41.10
C SER A 494 0.32 -40.16 40.09
N TRP A 495 0.89 -41.37 40.16
CA TRP A 495 1.90 -41.82 39.19
C TRP A 495 1.30 -42.02 37.79
N VAL A 496 0.06 -42.53 37.70
CA VAL A 496 -0.69 -42.67 36.44
C VAL A 496 -0.95 -41.28 35.83
N LEU A 497 -1.45 -40.35 36.65
CA LEU A 497 -1.72 -38.98 36.21
C LEU A 497 -0.45 -38.27 35.76
N MET A 498 0.67 -38.44 36.48
CA MET A 498 1.96 -37.90 36.05
C MET A 498 2.43 -38.50 34.73
N GLY A 499 2.20 -39.79 34.50
CA GLY A 499 2.47 -40.45 33.22
C GLY A 499 1.71 -39.78 32.07
N VAL A 500 0.40 -39.61 32.23
CA VAL A 500 -0.45 -38.95 31.22
C VAL A 500 0.01 -37.52 30.98
N VAL A 501 0.24 -36.74 32.04
CA VAL A 501 0.69 -35.34 31.93
C VAL A 501 2.05 -35.25 31.24
N THR A 502 2.99 -36.14 31.56
CA THR A 502 4.34 -36.16 30.94
C THR A 502 4.24 -36.44 29.44
N VAL A 503 3.44 -37.44 29.04
CA VAL A 503 3.26 -37.78 27.61
C VAL A 503 2.58 -36.63 26.86
N LEU A 504 1.50 -36.06 27.40
CA LEU A 504 0.80 -34.93 26.79
C LEU A 504 1.67 -33.67 26.73
N PHE A 505 2.48 -33.43 27.75
CA PHE A 505 3.40 -32.30 27.79
C PHE A 505 4.49 -32.42 26.73
N LEU A 506 5.10 -33.60 26.58
CA LEU A 506 6.12 -33.83 25.56
C LEU A 506 5.54 -33.68 24.16
N ALA A 507 4.42 -34.33 23.88
CA ALA A 507 3.77 -34.27 22.57
C ALA A 507 3.23 -32.87 22.26
N GLY A 508 2.47 -32.27 23.18
CA GLY A 508 1.83 -30.97 23.00
C GLY A 508 2.83 -29.81 23.02
N GLY A 509 3.83 -29.85 23.90
CA GLY A 509 4.86 -28.82 23.96
C GLY A 509 5.76 -28.81 22.72
N ASN A 510 6.13 -29.98 22.20
CA ASN A 510 6.85 -30.08 20.93
C ASN A 510 5.98 -29.63 19.75
N MET A 511 4.69 -30.02 19.72
CA MET A 511 3.75 -29.55 18.71
C MET A 511 3.67 -28.02 18.69
N GLU A 512 3.56 -27.39 19.85
CA GLU A 512 3.52 -25.93 19.97
C GLU A 512 4.82 -25.27 19.46
N LYS A 513 5.98 -25.75 19.94
CA LYS A 513 7.29 -25.14 19.64
C LYS A 513 7.83 -25.42 18.24
N LEU A 514 7.53 -26.58 17.65
CA LEU A 514 8.06 -26.97 16.34
C LEU A 514 7.07 -26.75 15.19
N ILE A 515 5.76 -26.65 15.48
CA ILE A 515 4.72 -26.59 14.45
C ILE A 515 3.85 -25.34 14.63
N CYS A 516 3.12 -25.17 15.73
CA CYS A 516 2.14 -24.08 15.86
C CYS A 516 2.78 -22.69 15.80
N GLU A 517 3.78 -22.42 16.63
CA GLU A 517 4.46 -21.12 16.70
C GLU A 517 5.23 -20.78 15.40
N PRO A 518 6.01 -21.71 14.80
CA PRO A 518 6.64 -21.51 13.48
C PRO A 518 5.65 -21.33 12.33
N PHE A 519 4.46 -21.96 12.43
CA PHE A 519 3.40 -21.77 11.44
C PHE A 519 2.81 -20.36 11.53
N GLN A 520 2.51 -19.88 12.74
CA GLN A 520 1.99 -18.53 12.99
C GLN A 520 3.01 -17.44 12.59
N THR A 521 4.29 -17.63 12.92
CA THR A 521 5.38 -16.70 12.58
C THR A 521 5.87 -16.84 11.13
N LYS A 522 5.30 -17.78 10.37
CA LYS A 522 5.62 -18.10 8.97
C LYS A 522 7.05 -18.65 8.75
N GLU A 523 7.77 -18.99 9.80
CA GLU A 523 9.10 -19.64 9.71
C GLU A 523 9.05 -20.99 8.99
N LEU A 524 7.96 -21.75 9.17
CA LEU A 524 7.78 -23.02 8.47
C LEU A 524 7.71 -22.82 6.95
N PHE A 525 7.08 -21.75 6.48
CA PHE A 525 7.03 -21.42 5.04
C PHE A 525 8.41 -21.05 4.50
N LYS A 526 9.28 -20.42 5.29
CA LYS A 526 10.67 -20.14 4.90
C LYS A 526 11.50 -21.43 4.74
N VAL A 527 11.27 -22.43 5.59
CA VAL A 527 11.90 -23.75 5.44
C VAL A 527 11.46 -24.38 4.12
N VAL A 528 10.16 -24.40 3.86
CA VAL A 528 9.57 -24.96 2.63
C VAL A 528 10.07 -24.21 1.38
N ASP A 529 10.27 -22.90 1.48
CA ASP A 529 10.79 -22.05 0.41
C ASP A 529 12.32 -22.05 0.30
N THR A 530 13.01 -22.95 1.01
CA THR A 530 14.46 -23.09 0.89
C THR A 530 14.85 -23.52 -0.53
N PRO A 531 15.94 -22.96 -1.09
CA PRO A 531 16.24 -23.25 -2.48
C PRO A 531 16.47 -24.70 -2.83
N TYR A 532 15.82 -25.12 -3.92
CA TYR A 532 15.90 -26.46 -4.50
C TYR A 532 15.44 -27.57 -3.54
N LEU A 533 14.66 -27.25 -2.50
CA LEU A 533 14.25 -28.21 -1.48
C LEU A 533 13.14 -29.14 -1.97
N ILE A 534 12.05 -28.59 -2.52
CA ILE A 534 10.88 -29.37 -2.92
C ILE A 534 11.08 -30.00 -4.30
N GLN A 535 11.55 -29.19 -5.25
CA GLN A 535 11.88 -29.65 -6.60
C GLN A 535 13.26 -29.13 -7.01
N PRO A 536 14.12 -29.97 -7.62
CA PRO A 536 15.46 -29.55 -8.06
C PRO A 536 15.42 -28.42 -9.10
N GLU A 537 14.33 -28.32 -9.87
CA GLU A 537 14.15 -27.32 -10.92
C GLU A 537 13.67 -25.98 -10.36
N TRP A 538 13.13 -25.96 -9.13
CA TRP A 538 12.53 -24.78 -8.54
C TRP A 538 13.50 -24.13 -7.57
N LYS A 539 13.93 -22.91 -7.92
CA LYS A 539 14.76 -22.13 -7.00
C LYS A 539 13.99 -21.82 -5.72
N ASN A 540 12.71 -21.49 -5.78
CA ASN A 540 11.83 -21.24 -4.64
C ASN A 540 10.49 -21.95 -4.91
N PHE A 541 9.77 -22.39 -3.87
CA PHE A 541 8.45 -23.01 -4.00
C PHE A 541 7.33 -21.97 -3.96
N ILE A 542 7.48 -20.96 -3.11
CA ILE A 542 6.52 -19.87 -2.96
C ILE A 542 6.98 -18.73 -3.88
N PRO A 543 6.15 -18.25 -4.82
CA PRO A 543 6.45 -17.02 -5.55
C PRO A 543 6.45 -15.87 -4.52
N GLY A 544 7.63 -15.27 -4.34
CA GLY A 544 7.89 -14.24 -3.33
C GLY A 544 7.15 -12.93 -3.54
#